data_AF-A0A5T9ZSX3-F1
#
_entry.id   AF-A0A5T9ZSX3-F1
#
_cell.length_a   1.000
_cell.length_b   1.000
_cell.length_c   1.000
_cell.angle_alpha   90.00
_cell.angle_beta   90.00
_cell.angle_gamma   90.00
#
_symmetry.space_group_name_H-M   'P 1'
#
loop_
_entity.id
_entity.type
_entity.pdbx_description
1 polymer ?
#
loop_
_entity_poly.entity_id
_entity_poly.type
_entity_poly.pdbx_seq_one_letter_code
_entity_poly.pdbx_strand_id
1 'polypeptide(L)' 'MELKNNLEDYTEDEFIEFLNNFFEPPEELTGDELSKFIDNLLRHFNKITQHPDGGDLIFYPSEEREDSPEG' A
#
# COMPACT_ATOMS: atom_id res chain seq x y z
N MET A 1 3.50 -7.65 9.71
CA MET A 1 4.13 -6.38 9.31
C MET A 1 3.85 -5.29 10.33
N GLU A 2 4.83 -4.41 10.57
CA GLU A 2 4.74 -3.23 11.44
C GLU A 2 4.60 -1.96 10.58
N LEU A 3 3.64 -1.08 10.92
CA LEU A 3 3.46 0.20 10.22
C LEU A 3 4.35 1.28 10.83
N LYS A 4 5.39 1.70 10.11
CA LYS A 4 6.33 2.74 10.54
C LYS A 4 5.82 4.12 10.18
N ASN A 5 6.16 5.12 11.00
CA ASN A 5 5.52 6.43 10.93
C ASN A 5 6.03 7.34 9.80
N ASN A 6 7.22 7.07 9.27
CA ASN A 6 7.81 7.83 8.18
C ASN A 6 8.31 6.87 7.08
N LEU A 7 8.35 7.35 5.84
CA LEU A 7 8.87 6.57 4.71
C LEU A 7 10.36 6.21 4.90
N GLU A 8 11.15 7.13 5.43
CA GLU A 8 12.59 6.94 5.69
C GLU A 8 12.90 5.82 6.69
N ASP A 9 11.91 5.39 7.48
CA ASP A 9 12.07 4.29 8.44
C ASP A 9 11.95 2.92 7.76
N TYR A 10 11.42 2.86 6.52
CA TYR A 10 11.30 1.63 5.74
C TYR A 10 12.55 1.38 4.90
N THR A 11 13.02 0.13 4.90
CA THR A 11 13.80 -0.38 3.77
C THR A 11 12.88 -0.60 2.57
N GLU A 12 13.46 -0.73 1.39
CA GLU A 12 12.71 -1.06 0.17
C GLU A 12 11.93 -2.38 0.32
N ASP A 13 12.59 -3.44 0.81
CA ASP A 13 11.96 -4.75 1.04
C ASP A 13 10.76 -4.66 2.02
N GLU A 14 10.89 -3.88 3.10
CA GLU A 14 9.80 -3.69 4.06
C GLU A 14 8.64 -2.89 3.45
N PHE A 15 8.95 -1.93 2.56
CA PHE A 15 7.92 -1.17 1.87
C PHE A 15 7.21 -2.02 0.81
N ILE A 16 7.93 -2.89 0.10
CA ILE A 16 7.36 -3.89 -0.81
C ILE A 16 6.47 -4.87 -0.03
N GLU A 17 6.90 -5.38 1.13
CA GLU A 17 6.05 -6.20 2.00
C GLU A 17 4.77 -5.43 2.41
N PHE A 18 4.90 -4.13 2.69
CA PHE A 18 3.74 -3.28 2.94
C PHE A 18 2.79 -3.18 1.75
N LEU A 19 3.32 -2.90 0.54
CA LEU A 19 2.52 -2.78 -0.68
C LEU A 19 1.84 -4.10 -1.08
N ASN A 20 2.48 -5.24 -0.83
CA ASN A 20 1.92 -6.57 -1.09
C ASN A 20 0.55 -6.78 -0.42
N ASN A 21 0.27 -6.11 0.71
CA ASN A 21 -1.02 -6.24 1.38
C ASN A 21 -2.21 -5.66 0.60
N PHE A 22 -1.96 -4.84 -0.44
CA PHE A 22 -3.00 -4.38 -1.36
C PHE A 22 -3.31 -5.41 -2.45
N PHE A 23 -2.32 -6.20 -2.86
CA PHE A 23 -2.44 -7.20 -3.94
C PHE A 23 -2.87 -8.57 -3.39
N GLU A 24 -2.30 -8.94 -2.24
CA GLU A 24 -2.55 -10.19 -1.53
C GLU A 24 -2.98 -9.89 -0.08
N PRO A 25 -4.18 -9.33 0.13
CA PRO A 25 -4.69 -9.12 1.48
C PRO A 25 -4.92 -10.46 2.20
N PRO A 26 -4.92 -10.49 3.55
CA PRO A 26 -5.16 -11.71 4.30
C PRO A 26 -6.48 -12.39 3.89
N GLU A 27 -6.41 -13.68 3.53
CA GLU A 27 -7.55 -14.44 2.99
C GLU A 27 -8.73 -14.53 3.96
N GLU A 28 -8.47 -14.40 5.26
CA GLU A 28 -9.50 -14.39 6.29
C GLU A 28 -10.38 -13.14 6.28
N LEU A 29 -9.91 -12.03 5.71
CA LEU A 29 -10.65 -10.76 5.68
C LEU A 29 -11.58 -10.71 4.48
N THR A 30 -12.86 -10.44 4.73
CA THR A 30 -13.87 -10.31 3.67
C THR A 30 -14.83 -9.15 3.93
N GLY A 31 -15.55 -8.70 2.89
CA GLY A 31 -16.57 -7.66 2.97
C GLY A 31 -16.09 -6.37 3.66
N ASP A 32 -16.81 -5.95 4.70
CA ASP A 32 -16.51 -4.73 5.45
C ASP A 32 -15.15 -4.76 6.17
N GLU A 33 -14.70 -5.94 6.61
CA GLU A 33 -13.42 -6.08 7.32
C GLU A 33 -12.25 -5.89 6.36
N LEU A 34 -12.32 -6.52 5.18
CA LEU A 34 -11.36 -6.30 4.10
C LEU A 34 -11.35 -4.83 3.65
N SER A 35 -12.53 -4.22 3.49
CA SER A 35 -12.64 -2.82 3.07
C SER A 35 -11.97 -1.88 4.08
N LYS A 36 -12.22 -2.08 5.39
CA LYS A 36 -11.57 -1.31 6.45
C LYS A 36 -10.06 -1.53 6.50
N PHE A 37 -9.61 -2.75 6.23
CA PHE A 37 -8.18 -3.07 6.18
C PHE A 37 -7.49 -2.28 5.07
N ILE A 38 -8.01 -2.36 3.84
CA ILE A 38 -7.49 -1.61 2.69
C ILE A 38 -7.55 -0.09 2.93
N ASP A 39 -8.65 0.42 3.49
CA ASP A 39 -8.79 1.84 3.84
C ASP A 39 -7.70 2.32 4.82
N ASN A 40 -7.36 1.49 5.82
CA ASN A 40 -6.32 1.81 6.79
C ASN A 40 -4.94 1.80 6.17
N LEU A 41 -4.64 0.82 5.30
CA LEU A 41 -3.39 0.78 4.55
C LEU A 41 -3.26 2.02 3.65
N LEU A 42 -4.33 2.38 2.94
CA LEU A 42 -4.33 3.53 2.03
C LEU A 42 -4.10 4.85 2.77
N ARG A 43 -4.74 5.03 3.93
CA ARG A 43 -4.51 6.19 4.80
C ARG A 43 -3.06 6.26 5.27
N HIS A 44 -2.47 5.11 5.61
CA HIS A 44 -1.08 5.02 6.02
C HIS A 44 -0.13 5.38 4.87
N PHE A 45 -0.31 4.74 3.71
CA PHE A 45 0.46 5.02 2.50
C PHE A 45 0.47 6.52 2.18
N ASN A 46 -0.71 7.14 2.07
CA ASN A 46 -0.83 8.56 1.76
C ASN A 46 -0.13 9.46 2.79
N LYS A 47 -0.20 9.09 4.08
CA LYS A 47 0.45 9.84 5.16
C LYS A 47 1.97 9.81 5.04
N ILE A 48 2.56 8.64 4.74
CA ILE A 48 4.01 8.46 4.76
C ILE A 48 4.68 8.83 3.44
N THR A 49 4.03 8.63 2.30
CA THR A 49 4.58 8.98 0.98
C THR A 49 4.37 10.46 0.65
N GLN A 50 3.26 11.05 1.12
CA GLN A 50 2.85 12.42 0.81
C GLN A 50 2.84 12.73 -0.70
N HIS A 51 2.73 11.68 -1.53
CA HIS A 51 2.73 11.82 -2.98
C HIS A 51 1.41 12.49 -3.41
N PRO A 52 1.43 13.48 -4.32
CA PRO A 52 0.22 14.19 -4.75
C PRO A 52 -0.84 13.24 -5.34
N ASP A 53 -0.40 12.19 -6.03
CA ASP A 53 -1.30 11.20 -6.65
C ASP A 53 -1.81 10.17 -5.63
N GLY A 54 -1.19 10.08 -4.45
CA GLY A 54 -1.62 9.22 -3.35
C GLY A 54 -1.99 7.81 -3.80
N GLY A 55 -3.21 7.38 -3.46
CA GLY A 55 -3.74 6.06 -3.77
C GLY A 55 -3.79 5.69 -5.26
N ASP A 56 -3.77 6.68 -6.15
CA ASP A 56 -3.76 6.43 -7.59
C ASP A 56 -2.49 5.69 -8.00
N LEU A 57 -1.39 5.83 -7.25
CA LEU A 57 -0.18 5.04 -7.45
C LEU A 57 -0.39 3.53 -7.23
N ILE A 58 -1.45 3.11 -6.55
CA ILE A 58 -1.72 1.69 -6.28
C ILE A 58 -2.86 1.20 -7.18
N PHE A 59 -3.95 1.96 -7.27
CA PHE A 59 -5.15 1.49 -7.98
C PHE A 59 -5.21 1.89 -9.45
N TYR A 60 -4.39 2.86 -9.88
CA TYR A 60 -4.37 3.41 -11.23
C TYR A 60 -2.92 3.71 -11.69
N PRO A 61 -2.02 2.71 -11.72
CA PRO A 61 -0.65 2.93 -12.14
C PRO A 61 -0.57 3.42 -13.59
N SER A 62 0.46 4.22 -13.90
CA SER A 62 0.73 4.65 -15.27
C SER A 62 1.10 3.46 -16.17
N GLU A 63 0.77 3.55 -17.46
CA GLU A 63 1.10 2.50 -18.44
C GLU A 63 2.62 2.30 -18.65
N GLU A 64 3.46 3.18 -18.11
CA GLU A 64 4.92 3.15 -18.25
C GLU A 64 5.61 2.28 -17.18
N ARG A 65 4.88 1.76 -16.20
CA ARG A 65 5.40 0.88 -15.13
C ARG A 65 4.52 -0.35 -14.94
N GLU A 66 5.08 -1.35 -14.27
CA GLU A 66 4.35 -2.58 -13.97
C GLU A 66 3.29 -2.32 -12.87
N ASP A 67 2.13 -2.98 -12.99
CA ASP A 67 1.10 -2.98 -11.95
C ASP A 67 1.46 -4.02 -10.88
N SER A 68 2.51 -3.71 -10.12
CA SER A 68 3.08 -4.56 -9.07
C SER A 68 3.67 -3.72 -7.94
N PRO A 69 3.93 -4.32 -6.76
CA PRO A 69 4.63 -3.65 -5.66
C PRO A 69 6.00 -3.06 -6.03
N GLU A 70 6.71 -3.67 -6.97
CA GLU A 70 8.04 -3.24 -7.43
C GLU A 70 8.01 -2.14 -8.52
N GLY A 71 6.85 -1.89 -9.13
CA GLY A 71 6.66 -1.04 -10.31
C GLY A 71 6.65 0.47 -10.07
#